data_AF-A0A926BQR8-F1
#
_entry.id   AF-A0A926BQR8-F1
#
_cell.length_a   1.000
_cell.length_b   1.000
_cell.length_c   1.000
_cell.angle_alpha   90.00
_cell.angle_beta   90.00
_cell.angle_gamma   90.00
#
_symmetry.space_group_name_H-M   'P 1'
#
loop_
_entity.id
_entity.type
_entity.pdbx_description
1 polymer ?
#
loop_
_entity_poly.entity_id
_entity_poly.type
_entity_poly.pdbx_seq_one_letter_code
_entity_poly.pdbx_strand_id
1 'polypeptide(L)' 'TDYCVKASALDAVAAGFEAVAVTDAMAGVEVSPGDTEAALAAMGDAGVQIISSPDLLSVTE' A
#
# COMPACT_ATOMS: atom_id res chain seq x y z
N THR A 1 6.43 1.66 -4.68
CA THR A 1 6.21 0.79 -3.53
C THR A 1 7.08 -0.41 -3.64
N ASP A 2 7.95 -0.53 -2.66
CA ASP A 2 8.97 -1.56 -2.64
C ASP A 2 8.49 -2.82 -2.01
N TYR A 3 9.13 -3.89 -2.49
CA TYR A 3 8.96 -5.27 -2.09
C TYR A 3 8.61 -5.46 -0.61
N CYS A 4 9.27 -4.72 0.30
CA CYS A 4 9.01 -4.80 1.74
C CYS A 4 7.61 -4.32 2.14
N VAL A 5 7.15 -3.16 1.63
CA VAL A 5 5.83 -2.60 1.96
C VAL A 5 4.74 -3.47 1.36
N LYS A 6 4.91 -3.88 0.09
CA LYS A 6 3.99 -4.80 -0.57
C LYS A 6 3.90 -6.12 0.17
N ALA A 7 5.03 -6.76 0.48
CA ALA A 7 5.04 -8.03 1.20
C ALA A 7 4.35 -7.91 2.57
N SER A 8 4.69 -6.88 3.35
CA SER A 8 4.11 -6.68 4.69
C SER A 8 2.61 -6.45 4.63
N ALA A 9 2.11 -5.67 3.66
CA ALA A 9 0.69 -5.41 3.51
C ALA A 9 -0.08 -6.67 3.08
N LEU A 10 0.47 -7.46 2.15
CA LEU A 10 -0.11 -8.73 1.74
C LEU A 10 -0.14 -9.75 2.89
N ASP A 11 0.95 -9.84 3.65
CA ASP A 11 1.03 -10.71 4.83
C ASP A 11 0.01 -10.30 5.91
N ALA A 12 -0.18 -9.00 6.12
CA ALA A 12 -1.17 -8.48 7.07
C ALA A 12 -2.59 -8.91 6.68
N VAL A 13 -2.97 -8.74 5.40
CA VAL A 13 -4.30 -9.18 4.93
C VAL A 13 -4.45 -10.69 4.98
N ALA A 14 -3.41 -11.44 4.60
CA ALA A 14 -3.41 -12.90 4.69
C ALA A 14 -3.56 -13.41 6.15
N ALA A 15 -3.03 -12.66 7.11
CA ALA A 15 -3.20 -12.93 8.54
C ALA A 15 -4.54 -12.43 9.12
N GLY A 16 -5.41 -11.84 8.29
CA GLY A 16 -6.75 -11.37 8.68
C GLY A 16 -6.77 -9.99 9.33
N PHE A 17 -5.69 -9.22 9.22
CA PHE A 17 -5.68 -7.81 9.63
C PHE A 17 -6.25 -6.91 8.53
N GLU A 18 -6.84 -5.80 8.95
CA GLU A 18 -7.08 -4.68 8.06
C GLU A 18 -5.74 -3.98 7.77
N ALA A 19 -5.43 -3.80 6.49
CA ALA A 19 -4.19 -3.16 6.05
C ALA A 19 -4.52 -1.91 5.23
N VAL A 20 -3.83 -0.81 5.56
CA VAL A 20 -3.94 0.47 4.87
C VAL A 20 -2.55 0.89 4.40
N ALA A 21 -2.38 1.10 3.10
CA ALA A 21 -1.16 1.58 2.48
C ALA A 21 -1.30 3.08 2.14
N VAL A 22 -0.47 3.90 2.79
CA VAL A 22 -0.44 5.35 2.61
C VAL A 22 0.56 5.71 1.52
N THR A 23 0.05 6.07 0.34
CA THR A 23 0.82 6.15 -0.92
C THR A 23 1.90 7.21 -0.94
N ASP A 24 1.69 8.34 -0.26
CA ASP A 24 2.62 9.47 -0.16
C ASP A 24 3.55 9.38 1.07
N ALA A 25 3.36 8.36 1.92
CA ALA A 25 4.25 8.06 3.06
C ALA A 25 5.25 6.94 2.75
N MET A 26 5.30 6.48 1.50
CA MET A 26 6.26 5.48 1.02
C MET A 26 6.99 6.00 -0.22
N ALA A 27 8.28 5.71 -0.32
CA ALA A 27 9.04 5.90 -1.55
C ALA A 27 9.17 4.54 -2.24
N GLY A 28 8.89 4.47 -3.54
CA GLY A 28 9.26 3.32 -4.37
C GLY A 28 10.69 3.45 -4.87
N VAL A 29 11.44 2.35 -4.88
CA VAL A 29 12.76 2.18 -5.50
C VAL A 29 12.64 2.27 -7.02
N GLU A 30 11.48 1.96 -7.62
CA GLU A 30 11.24 2.04 -9.08
C GLU A 30 12.36 1.35 -9.88
N VAL A 31 12.67 0.09 -9.53
CA VAL A 31 13.73 -0.68 -10.21
C VAL A 31 13.45 -0.77 -11.71
N SER A 32 12.18 -1.03 -12.08
CA SER A 32 11.66 -0.87 -13.43
C SER A 32 10.56 0.18 -13.45
N PRO A 33 10.43 0.97 -14.54
CA PRO A 33 9.35 1.94 -14.68
C PRO A 33 7.98 1.27 -14.50
N GLY A 34 7.19 1.75 -13.54
CA GLY A 34 5.83 1.25 -13.27
C GLY A 34 5.74 0.13 -12.23
N ASP A 35 6.86 -0.28 -11.63
CA ASP A 35 6.86 -1.29 -10.54
C ASP A 35 6.00 -0.84 -9.35
N THR A 36 6.03 0.45 -9.02
CA THR A 36 5.22 1.04 -7.95
C THR A 36 3.74 0.94 -8.25
N GLU A 37 3.31 1.26 -9.47
CA GLU A 37 1.91 1.20 -9.86
C GLU A 37 1.41 -0.25 -9.83
N ALA A 38 2.20 -1.18 -10.37
CA ALA A 38 1.90 -2.62 -10.32
C ALA A 38 1.83 -3.15 -8.88
N ALA A 39 2.69 -2.65 -7.98
CA ALA A 39 2.67 -3.02 -6.57
C ALA A 39 1.42 -2.50 -5.85
N LEU A 40 1.01 -1.26 -6.11
CA LEU A 40 -0.22 -0.68 -5.55
C LEU A 40 -1.47 -1.43 -6.04
N ALA A 41 -1.54 -1.76 -7.33
CA ALA A 41 -2.63 -2.55 -7.89
C ALA A 41 -2.73 -3.93 -7.22
N ALA A 42 -1.61 -4.65 -7.11
CA ALA A 42 -1.58 -5.96 -6.47
C ALA A 42 -1.99 -5.94 -4.99
N MET A 43 -1.66 -4.86 -4.25
CA MET A 43 -2.11 -4.68 -2.86
C MET A 43 -3.61 -4.41 -2.80
N GLY A 44 -4.12 -3.54 -3.66
CA GLY A 44 -5.56 -3.26 -3.77
C GLY A 44 -6.38 -4.51 -4.09
N ASP A 45 -5.93 -5.30 -5.06
CA ASP A 45 -6.57 -6.57 -5.46
C ASP A 45 -6.61 -7.59 -4.32
N ALA A 46 -5.60 -7.56 -3.43
CA ALA A 46 -5.54 -8.41 -2.25
C ALA A 46 -6.42 -7.92 -1.10
N GLY A 47 -7.01 -6.72 -1.18
CA GLY A 47 -7.87 -6.14 -0.14
C GLY A 47 -7.18 -5.12 0.78
N VAL A 48 -5.96 -4.67 0.44
CA VAL A 48 -5.31 -3.55 1.14
C VAL A 48 -5.98 -2.24 0.70
N GLN A 49 -6.34 -1.39 1.65
CA GLN A 49 -6.86 -0.05 1.32
C GLN A 49 -5.73 0.87 0.90
N ILE A 50 -5.86 1.51 -0.26
CA ILE A 50 -4.87 2.42 -0.80
C ILE A 50 -5.39 3.85 -0.63
N ILE A 51 -4.71 4.66 0.19
CA ILE A 51 -5.11 6.05 0.47
C ILE A 51 -3.92 7.00 0.46
N SER A 52 -4.18 8.30 0.49
CA SER A 52 -3.16 9.33 0.72
C SER A 52 -3.17 9.80 2.18
N SER A 53 -2.08 10.43 2.64
CA SER A 53 -2.01 10.95 4.01
C SER A 53 -3.08 12.02 4.32
N PRO A 54 -3.49 12.92 3.40
CA PRO A 54 -4.64 13.79 3.61
C PRO A 54 -5.94 13.03 3.86
N ASP A 55 -6.21 11.97 3.09
CA ASP A 55 -7.42 11.17 3.25
C ASP A 55 -7.42 10.50 4.64
N LEU A 56 -6.29 9.93 5.06
CA LEU A 56 -6.16 9.30 6.38
C LEU A 56 -6.47 10.28 7.52
N LEU A 57 -5.97 11.50 7.45
CA LEU A 57 -6.17 12.52 8.49
C LEU A 57 -7.62 13.04 8.54
N SER A 58 -8.34 12.99 7.42
CA SER A 58 -9.75 13.38 7.35
C SER A 58 -10.72 12.38 7.99
N VAL A 59 -10.28 11.14 8.23
CA VAL A 59 -11.11 10.04 8.78
C VAL A 59 -11.11 10.05 10.32
N THR A 60 -10.26 10.85 10.95
CA THR A 60 -10.10 10.88 12.42
C THR A 60 -10.98 11.91 13.17
N GLU A 61 -12.04 12.44 12.54
CA GLU A 61 -13.01 13.36 13.17
C GLU A 61 -14.29 12.68 13.69
#